data_AF-A0A1I7S0D2-F1
#
_entry.id   AF-A0A1I7S0D2-F1
#
_cell.length_a   1.000
_cell.length_b   1.000
_cell.length_c   1.000
_cell.angle_alpha   90.00
_cell.angle_beta   90.00
_cell.angle_gamma   90.00
#
_symmetry.space_group_name_H-M   'P 1'
#
loop_
_entity.id
_entity.type
_entity.pdbx_description
1 polymer ?
#
loop_
_entity_poly.entity_id
_entity_poly.type
_entity_poly.pdbx_seq_one_letter_code
_entity_poly.pdbx_strand_id
1 'polypeptide(L)'
;MTDELHAAVFLLKNSFETVKFDDSACHICLESQPTEPLYCLQCLRVIGCKSCMREWIQTPKRLMVKCLNCQRKSFGRFPLFFSKRVDEKKAEKTE
;
A
#
# COMPACT_ATOMS: atom_id res chain seq x y z
N MET A 1 23.60 8.95 16.33
CA MET A 1 22.23 8.37 16.27
C MET A 1 21.39 8.90 15.10
N THR A 2 21.72 10.07 14.51
CA THR A 2 21.03 10.64 13.34
C THR A 2 21.45 10.03 12.00
N ASP A 3 22.71 9.60 11.87
CA ASP A 3 23.25 9.13 10.58
C ASP A 3 22.74 7.75 10.20
N GLU A 4 22.59 6.85 11.17
CA GLU A 4 21.99 5.52 10.96
C GLU A 4 20.50 5.61 10.59
N LEU A 5 19.79 6.57 11.17
CA LEU A 5 18.39 6.84 10.84
C LEU A 5 18.26 7.37 9.40
N HIS A 6 19.14 8.31 8.99
CA HIS A 6 19.17 8.81 7.62
C HIS A 6 19.54 7.72 6.61
N ALA A 7 20.52 6.87 6.92
CA ALA A 7 20.90 5.75 6.08
C ALA A 7 19.74 4.75 5.91
N ALA A 8 19.04 4.41 7.00
CA ALA A 8 17.88 3.52 6.95
C ALA A 8 16.73 4.13 6.12
N VAL A 9 16.43 5.41 6.30
CA VAL A 9 15.41 6.12 5.51
C VAL A 9 15.77 6.17 4.03
N PHE A 10 17.05 6.42 3.70
CA PHE A 10 17.55 6.43 2.32
C PHE A 10 17.44 5.05 1.66
N LEU A 11 17.87 3.99 2.36
CA LEU A 11 17.76 2.61 1.87
C LEU A 11 16.31 2.21 1.65
N LEU A 12 15.41 2.57 2.57
CA LEU A 12 13.98 2.34 2.42
C LEU A 12 13.44 3.05 1.17
N LYS A 13 13.69 4.35 1.02
CA LYS A 13 13.24 5.14 -0.15
C LYS A 13 13.71 4.54 -1.48
N ASN A 14 14.99 4.21 -1.62
CA ASN A 14 15.53 3.66 -2.86
C ASN A 14 15.02 2.24 -3.13
N SER A 15 14.86 1.41 -2.10
CA SER A 15 14.28 0.08 -2.27
C SER A 15 12.87 0.18 -2.84
N PHE A 16 12.06 1.13 -2.37
CA PHE A 16 10.69 1.31 -2.87
C PHE A 16 10.59 1.78 -4.33
N GLU A 17 11.55 2.54 -4.85
CA GLU A 17 11.56 2.93 -6.27
C GLU A 17 11.88 1.75 -7.20
N THR A 18 12.67 0.79 -6.73
CA THR A 18 13.05 -0.41 -7.51
C THR A 18 12.02 -1.55 -7.41
N VAL A 19 11.17 -1.55 -6.39
CA VAL A 19 10.13 -2.56 -6.21
C VAL A 19 9.03 -2.35 -7.25
N LYS A 20 8.95 -3.28 -8.20
CA LYS A 20 7.87 -3.33 -9.19
C LYS A 20 6.62 -3.90 -8.54
N PHE A 21 5.60 -3.05 -8.39
CA PHE A 21 4.27 -3.49 -8.01
C PHE A 21 3.46 -3.88 -9.25
N ASP A 22 2.63 -4.90 -9.10
CA ASP A 22 1.66 -5.31 -10.12
C ASP A 22 0.36 -4.51 -9.91
N ASP A 23 0.13 -3.54 -10.81
CA ASP A 23 -1.03 -2.63 -10.83
C ASP A 23 -2.26 -3.31 -11.44
N SER A 24 -2.62 -4.47 -10.90
CA SER A 24 -3.84 -5.19 -11.26
C SER A 24 -5.10 -4.43 -10.83
N ALA A 25 -6.25 -4.81 -11.39
CA ALA A 25 -7.54 -4.23 -11.03
C ALA A 25 -7.88 -4.37 -9.54
N CYS A 26 -8.69 -3.44 -9.02
CA CYS A 26 -9.25 -3.54 -7.68
C CYS A 26 -10.15 -4.77 -7.57
N HIS A 27 -9.96 -5.59 -6.53
CA HIS A 27 -10.74 -6.83 -6.35
C HIS A 27 -12.18 -6.58 -5.87
N ILE A 28 -12.53 -5.33 -5.56
CA ILE A 28 -13.84 -4.95 -5.00
C ILE A 28 -14.65 -4.17 -6.03
N CYS A 29 -14.15 -3.03 -6.50
CA CYS A 29 -14.85 -2.20 -7.50
C CYS A 29 -14.52 -2.59 -8.95
N LEU A 30 -13.57 -3.51 -9.18
CA LEU A 30 -13.15 -4.00 -10.50
C LEU A 30 -12.56 -2.93 -11.43
N GLU A 31 -12.28 -1.72 -10.91
CA GLU A 31 -11.57 -0.68 -11.66
C GLU A 31 -10.15 -1.16 -11.98
N SER A 32 -9.78 -1.07 -13.27
CA SER A 32 -8.46 -1.45 -13.77
C SER A 32 -7.34 -0.53 -13.27
N GLN A 33 -7.67 0.71 -12.88
CA GLN A 33 -6.77 1.67 -12.26
C GLN A 33 -7.33 2.10 -10.90
N PRO A 34 -6.95 1.41 -9.82
CA PRO A 34 -7.45 1.72 -8.49
C PRO A 34 -6.99 3.11 -8.03
N THR A 35 -7.94 3.92 -7.53
CA THR A 35 -7.62 5.19 -6.88
C THR A 35 -7.03 4.94 -5.48
N GLU A 36 -5.89 5.57 -5.16
CA GLU A 36 -5.11 5.28 -3.95
C GLU A 36 -4.91 3.76 -3.73
N PRO A 37 -4.15 3.08 -4.61
CA PRO A 37 -4.01 1.64 -4.56
C PRO A 37 -3.32 1.19 -3.27
N LEU A 38 -3.89 0.18 -2.63
CA LEU A 38 -3.22 -0.59 -1.59
C LEU A 38 -2.57 -1.82 -2.20
N TYR A 39 -1.35 -2.09 -1.75
CA TYR A 39 -0.53 -3.21 -2.17
C TYR A 39 -0.25 -4.14 -0.99
N CYS A 40 -0.14 -5.44 -1.24
CA CYS A 40 0.36 -6.37 -0.25
C CYS A 40 1.89 -6.43 -0.29
N LEU A 41 2.57 -6.15 0.83
CA LEU A 41 4.03 -6.20 0.92
C LEU A 41 4.62 -7.63 0.79
N GLN A 42 3.78 -8.66 0.86
CA GLN A 42 4.23 -10.06 0.76
C GLN A 42 4.17 -10.60 -0.67
N CYS A 43 3.27 -10.09 -1.51
CA CYS A 43 3.13 -10.53 -2.91
C CYS A 43 3.27 -9.40 -3.93
N LEU A 44 3.43 -8.16 -3.47
CA LEU A 44 3.66 -6.96 -4.29
C LEU A 44 2.57 -6.70 -5.34
N ARG A 45 1.34 -7.14 -5.07
CA ARG A 45 0.17 -6.93 -5.94
C ARG A 45 -0.84 -6.00 -5.30
N VAL A 46 -1.58 -5.26 -6.12
CA VAL A 46 -2.73 -4.45 -5.70
C VAL A 46 -3.78 -5.35 -5.06
N ILE A 47 -4.16 -5.05 -3.81
CA ILE A 47 -5.28 -5.71 -3.13
C ILE A 47 -6.61 -4.97 -3.31
N GLY A 48 -6.56 -3.67 -3.62
CA GLY A 48 -7.74 -2.85 -3.91
C GLY A 48 -7.51 -1.37 -3.62
N CYS A 49 -8.52 -0.55 -3.87
CA CYS A 49 -8.52 0.86 -3.49
C CYS A 49 -8.52 1.00 -1.96
N LYS A 50 -7.88 2.04 -1.45
CA LYS A 50 -7.90 2.38 -0.01
C LYS A 50 -9.31 2.53 0.55
N SER A 51 -10.23 3.14 -0.21
CA SER A 51 -11.64 3.28 0.15
C SER A 51 -12.35 1.94 0.24
N CYS A 52 -12.23 1.09 -0.79
CA CYS A 52 -12.85 -0.24 -0.83
C CYS A 52 -12.34 -1.16 0.30
N MET A 53 -11.07 -1.05 0.65
CA MET A 53 -10.45 -1.90 1.68
C MET A 53 -10.68 -1.39 3.11
N ARG A 54 -11.29 -0.21 3.29
CA ARG A 54 -11.45 0.44 4.60
C ARG A 54 -12.14 -0.48 5.61
N GLU A 55 -13.32 -0.98 5.28
CA GLU A 55 -14.10 -1.85 6.18
C GLU A 55 -13.39 -3.18 6.43
N TRP A 56 -12.73 -3.72 5.40
CA TRP A 56 -11.99 -4.98 5.47
C TRP A 56 -10.83 -4.91 6.47
N ILE A 57 -10.10 -3.79 6.47
CA ILE A 57 -8.93 -3.56 7.31
C ILE A 57 -9.33 -3.08 8.70
N GLN A 58 -10.32 -2.19 8.81
CA GLN A 58 -10.69 -1.53 10.06
C GLN A 58 -11.61 -2.37 10.97
N THR A 59 -11.98 -3.59 10.58
CA THR A 59 -12.82 -4.46 11.42
C THR A 59 -12.09 -4.81 12.73
N PRO A 60 -12.48 -4.22 13.88
CA PRO A 60 -11.70 -4.28 15.12
C PRO A 60 -11.68 -5.67 15.78
N LYS A 61 -12.60 -6.56 15.38
CA LYS A 61 -12.69 -7.93 15.90
C LYS A 61 -11.70 -8.92 15.27
N ARG A 62 -10.97 -8.52 14.21
CA ARG A 62 -10.05 -9.42 13.51
C ARG A 62 -8.61 -9.25 14.01
N LEU A 63 -8.12 -10.23 14.78
CA LEU A 63 -6.71 -10.31 15.18
C LEU A 63 -5.76 -10.42 13.97
N MET A 64 -6.25 -11.06 12.90
CA MET A 64 -5.49 -11.33 11.67
C MET A 64 -6.33 -10.95 10.46
N VAL A 65 -5.67 -10.39 9.44
CA VAL A 65 -6.25 -10.13 8.12
C VAL A 65 -5.50 -10.95 7.07
N LYS A 66 -6.22 -11.43 6.05
CA LYS A 66 -5.65 -12.12 4.89
C LYS A 66 -5.56 -11.15 3.71
N CYS A 67 -4.48 -11.24 2.96
CA CYS A 67 -4.38 -10.63 1.64
C CYS A 67 -5.39 -11.29 0.68
N LEU A 68 -6.16 -10.49 -0.06
CA LEU A 68 -7.14 -11.01 -1.03
C LEU A 68 -6.48 -11.72 -2.22
N ASN A 69 -5.26 -11.34 -2.59
CA ASN A 69 -4.48 -12.00 -3.64
C ASN A 69 -3.82 -13.30 -3.16
N CYS A 70 -2.86 -13.18 -2.24
CA CYS A 70 -1.96 -14.28 -1.90
C CYS A 70 -2.41 -15.08 -0.67
N GLN A 71 -3.51 -14.68 -0.01
CA GLN A 71 -4.12 -15.35 1.14
C GLN A 71 -3.22 -15.48 2.40
N ARG A 72 -2.00 -14.93 2.36
CA ARG A 72 -1.10 -14.84 3.51
C ARG A 72 -1.69 -13.89 4.57
N LYS A 73 -1.40 -14.21 5.84
CA LYS A 73 -1.93 -13.50 7.00
C LYS A 73 -0.97 -12.41 7.48
N SER A 74 -1.53 -11.32 8.01
CA SER A 74 -0.82 -10.30 8.79
C SER A 74 -1.67 -9.86 9.98
N PHE A 75 -1.06 -9.18 10.96
CA PHE A 75 -1.78 -8.65 12.11
C PHE A 75 -2.81 -7.60 11.69
N GLY A 76 -4.04 -7.66 12.24
CA GLY A 76 -5.10 -6.70 11.90
C GLY A 76 -4.76 -5.26 12.27
N ARG A 77 -4.09 -5.06 13.42
CA ARG A 77 -3.63 -3.73 13.87
C ARG A 77 -2.54 -3.09 12.99
N PHE A 78 -1.75 -3.92 12.32
CA PHE A 78 -0.63 -3.50 11.47
C PHE A 78 -0.56 -4.45 10.27
N PRO A 79 -1.52 -4.32 9.33
CA PRO A 79 -1.54 -5.20 8.17
C PRO A 79 -0.31 -4.91 7.31
N LEU A 80 0.22 -5.94 6.64
CA LEU A 80 1.31 -5.78 5.68
C LEU A 80 0.80 -5.23 4.33
N PHE A 81 -0.07 -4.22 4.42
CA PHE A 81 -0.68 -3.52 3.30
C PHE A 81 -0.13 -2.09 3.25
N PHE A 82 0.22 -1.64 2.05
CA PHE A 82 0.94 -0.40 1.83
C PHE A 82 0.24 0.44 0.78
N SER A 83 0.12 1.74 1.01
CA SER A 83 -0.30 2.72 0.01
C SER A 83 0.95 3.46 -0.45
N LYS A 84 1.25 3.44 -1.75
CA LYS A 84 2.24 4.36 -2.29
C LYS A 84 1.69 5.77 -2.07
N ARG A 85 2.39 6.62 -1.31
CA ARG A 85 2.05 8.04 -1.31
C ARG A 85 2.36 8.50 -2.73
N VAL A 86 1.32 8.88 -3.47
CA VAL A 86 1.53 9.77 -4.59
C VAL A 86 1.94 11.06 -3.92
N ASP A 87 3.23 11.39 -3.96
CA ASP A 87 3.64 12.76 -3.68
C ASP A 87 2.92 13.59 -4.75
N GLU A 88 1.77 14.15 -4.37
CA GLU A 88 1.14 15.23 -5.08
C GLU A 88 2.17 16.35 -5.12
N LYS A 89 3.00 16.37 -6.17
CA LYS A 89 3.49 17.65 -6.66
C LYS A 89 2.24 18.43 -7.01
N LYS A 90 1.77 19.27 -6.07
CA LYS A 90 1.09 20.51 -6.37
C LYS A 90 1.91 21.21 -7.45
N ALA A 91 1.55 21.02 -8.72
CA ALA A 91 1.80 22.03 -9.73
C ALA A 91 0.62 23.01 -9.61
N GLU A 92 0.78 23.94 -8.67
CA GLU A 92 -0.02 25.15 -8.59
C GLU A 92 0.16 25.94 -9.90
N LYS A 93 -0.95 26.44 -10.41
CA LYS A 93 -1.12 27.22 -11.66
C LYS A 93 -0.01 28.24 -11.90
N THR A 94 0.32 28.48 -13.16
CA THR A 94 0.43 29.86 -13.67
C THR A 94 -0.09 29.90 -15.09
N GLU A 95 -1.22 30.61 -15.25
CA GLU A 95 -1.75 31.11 -16.53
C GLU A 95 -0.86 32.22 -17.09
#